data_AF-A0A5J4PDM4-F1
#
_entry.id   AF-A0A5J4PDM4-F1
#
_cell.length_a   1.000
_cell.length_b   1.000
_cell.length_c   1.000
_cell.angle_alpha   90.00
_cell.angle_beta   90.00
_cell.angle_gamma   90.00
#
_symmetry.space_group_name_H-M   'P 1'
#
loop_
_entity.id
_entity.type
_entity.pdbx_description
1 polymer ?
#
loop_
_entity_poly.entity_id
_entity_poly.type
_entity_poly.pdbx_seq_one_letter_code
_entity_poly.pdbx_strand_id
1 'polypeptide(L)'
;MKRGSTDLNKIIEYMDEAMWMLKNNNDAQASPNEKMDIETAKAMANLGKVAVEGYKVKALALGIMSKADNPATTKQLLLESGIANDENK
;
A
#
# COMPACT_ATOMS: atom_id res chain seq x y z
N MET A 1 0.15 -12.47 15.86
CA MET A 1 0.35 -11.14 15.21
C MET A 1 -0.69 -11.04 14.11
N LYS A 2 -1.75 -10.22 14.29
CA LYS A 2 -2.74 -9.99 13.23
C LYS A 2 -1.99 -9.39 12.04
N ARG A 3 -2.01 -10.05 10.89
CA ARG A 3 -1.49 -9.49 9.63
C ARG A 3 -2.44 -8.35 9.24
N GLY A 4 -2.22 -7.19 9.85
CA GLY A 4 -3.00 -5.98 9.60
C GLY A 4 -2.94 -5.69 8.12
N SER A 5 -4.09 -5.42 7.51
CA SER A 5 -4.17 -4.75 6.22
C SER A 5 -3.18 -3.58 6.22
N THR A 6 -2.35 -3.46 5.19
CA THR A 6 -1.40 -2.36 5.04
C THR A 6 -2.14 -1.03 4.91
N ASP A 7 -2.52 -0.42 6.03
CA ASP A 7 -3.33 0.79 6.09
C ASP A 7 -2.80 1.84 5.11
N LEU A 8 -3.60 2.16 4.08
CA LEU A 8 -3.23 3.12 3.04
C LEU A 8 -2.82 4.47 3.65
N ASN A 9 -3.41 4.85 4.79
CA ASN A 9 -3.03 6.07 5.49
C ASN A 9 -1.58 6.04 5.96
N LYS A 10 -1.09 4.90 6.46
CA LYS A 10 0.31 4.76 6.86
C LYS A 10 1.25 4.83 5.67
N ILE A 11 0.86 4.28 4.53
CA ILE A 11 1.65 4.39 3.30
C ILE A 11 1.73 5.85 2.84
N ILE A 12 0.62 6.58 2.92
CA ILE A 12 0.56 8.01 2.63
C ILE A 12 1.45 8.79 3.60
N GLU A 13 1.35 8.54 4.91
CA GLU A 13 2.21 9.15 5.94
C GLU A 13 3.70 8.96 5.63
N TYR A 14 4.13 7.73 5.30
CA TYR A 14 5.53 7.47 4.93
C TYR A 14 5.95 8.12 3.62
N MET A 15 5.04 8.26 2.65
CA MET A 15 5.31 9.01 1.42
C MET A 15 5.47 10.51 1.70
N ASP A 16 4.63 11.07 2.58
CA ASP A 16 4.73 12.47 3.00
C ASP A 16 6.03 12.76 3.75
N GLU A 17 6.46 11.85 4.63
CA GLU A 17 7.74 11.93 5.31
C GLU A 17 8.92 11.89 4.32
N ALA A 18 8.92 10.95 3.37
CA ALA A 18 9.95 10.88 2.33
C ALA A 18 10.01 12.15 1.47
N MET A 19 8.85 12.73 1.13
CA MET A 19 8.78 14.00 0.40
C MET A 19 9.32 15.16 1.23
N TRP A 20 9.05 15.20 2.53
CA TRP A 20 9.60 16.21 3.43
C TRP A 20 11.13 16.10 3.51
N MET A 21 11.66 14.88 3.66
CA MET A 21 13.10 14.66 3.71
C MET A 21 13.80 15.02 2.39
N LEU A 22 13.16 14.75 1.25
CA LEU A 22 13.67 15.20 -0.06
C LEU A 22 13.74 16.73 -0.17
N LYS A 23 12.74 17.46 0.33
CA LYS A 23 12.74 18.93 0.31
C LYS A 23 13.92 19.50 1.10
N ASN A 24 14.24 18.86 2.22
CA ASN A 24 15.35 19.26 3.09
C ASN A 24 16.74 19.05 2.46
N ASN A 25 16.86 18.32 1.35
CA ASN A 25 18.16 18.19 0.66
C ASN A 25 18.77 19.54 0.27
N ASN A 26 17.92 20.52 -0.05
CA ASN A 26 18.34 21.87 -0.42
C ASN A 26 18.49 22.82 0.78
N ASP A 27 18.12 22.39 1.99
CA ASP A 27 18.29 23.18 3.21
C ASP A 27 19.69 22.96 3.80
N ALA A 28 20.45 24.05 3.94
CA ALA A 28 21.79 24.02 4.52
C ALA A 28 21.79 23.79 6.03
N GLN A 29 20.66 24.04 6.72
CA GLN A 29 20.51 23.87 8.16
C GLN A 29 19.91 22.51 8.54
N ALA A 30 19.32 21.79 7.58
CA ALA A 30 18.77 20.46 7.83
C ALA A 30 19.87 19.45 8.18
N SER A 31 19.62 18.64 9.21
CA SER A 31 20.53 17.59 9.62
C SER A 31 20.56 16.44 8.60
N PRO A 32 21.63 15.62 8.57
CA PRO A 32 21.71 14.49 7.64
C PRO A 32 20.55 13.49 7.76
N ASN A 33 19.97 13.33 8.94
CA ASN A 33 18.86 12.41 9.18
C ASN A 33 17.51 12.95 8.69
N GLU A 34 17.44 14.25 8.39
CA GLU A 34 16.27 14.90 7.81
C GLU A 34 16.35 14.97 6.29
N LYS A 35 17.43 14.42 5.69
CA LYS A 35 17.69 14.39 4.26
C LYS A 35 17.53 12.98 3.72
N MET A 36 17.16 12.85 2.45
CA MET A 36 16.96 11.56 1.81
C MET A 36 17.59 11.54 0.42
N ASP A 37 18.33 10.48 0.12
CA ASP A 37 18.83 10.24 -1.23
C ASP A 37 17.68 10.09 -2.25
N ILE A 38 17.90 10.58 -3.48
CA ILE A 38 16.89 10.59 -4.54
C ILE A 38 16.49 9.17 -4.95
N GLU A 39 17.44 8.23 -5.04
CA GLU A 39 17.14 6.84 -5.43
C GLU A 39 16.33 6.13 -4.35
N THR A 40 16.64 6.40 -3.08
CA THR A 40 15.85 5.90 -1.94
C THR A 40 14.41 6.43 -2.01
N ALA A 41 14.22 7.72 -2.26
CA ALA A 41 12.89 8.30 -2.37
C ALA A 41 12.09 7.78 -3.59
N LYS A 42 12.76 7.56 -4.74
CA LYS A 42 12.15 6.90 -5.91
C LYS A 42 11.71 5.47 -5.57
N ALA A 43 12.52 4.72 -4.83
CA ALA A 43 12.16 3.38 -4.38
C ALA A 43 10.90 3.41 -3.49
N MET A 44 10.82 4.36 -2.55
CA MET A 44 9.62 4.54 -1.72
C MET A 44 8.37 4.90 -2.55
N ALA A 45 8.49 5.83 -3.50
CA ALA A 45 7.39 6.19 -4.38
C ALA A 45 6.90 5.00 -5.23
N ASN A 46 7.83 4.18 -5.72
CA ASN A 46 7.50 2.95 -6.46
C ASN A 46 6.77 1.93 -5.59
N LEU A 47 7.22 1.72 -4.34
CA LEU A 47 6.53 0.84 -3.39
C LEU A 47 5.12 1.37 -3.08
N GLY A 48 4.96 2.68 -2.90
CA GLY A 48 3.66 3.33 -2.71
C GLY A 48 2.71 3.09 -3.88
N LYS A 49 3.21 3.22 -5.12
CA LYS A 49 2.45 2.91 -6.34
C LYS A 49 1.96 1.45 -6.35
N VAL A 50 2.86 0.50 -6.11
CA VAL A 50 2.53 -0.94 -6.07
C VAL A 50 1.47 -1.23 -5.00
N ALA A 51 1.57 -0.61 -3.82
CA ALA A 51 0.59 -0.80 -2.77
C ALA A 51 -0.80 -0.29 -3.17
N VAL A 52 -0.89 0.92 -3.74
CA VAL A 52 -2.16 1.49 -4.23
C VAL A 52 -2.78 0.61 -5.32
N GLU A 53 -1.97 0.09 -6.25
CA GLU A 53 -2.44 -0.84 -7.27
C GLU A 53 -3.00 -2.13 -6.65
N GLY A 54 -2.31 -2.72 -5.66
CA GLY A 54 -2.82 -3.87 -4.92
C GLY A 54 -4.16 -3.60 -4.22
N TYR A 55 -4.34 -2.40 -3.65
CA TYR A 55 -5.62 -1.99 -3.05
C TYR A 55 -6.75 -1.86 -4.08
N LYS A 56 -6.48 -1.30 -5.26
CA LYS A 56 -7.47 -1.22 -6.35
C LYS A 56 -7.94 -2.61 -6.78
N VAL A 57 -7.02 -3.56 -6.91
CA VAL A 57 -7.35 -4.95 -7.26
C VAL A 57 -8.26 -5.58 -6.20
N LYS A 58 -7.96 -5.37 -4.91
CA LYS A 58 -8.83 -5.85 -3.82
C LYS A 58 -10.22 -5.21 -3.86
N ALA A 59 -10.31 -3.90 -4.07
CA ALA A 59 -11.59 -3.20 -4.19
C ALA A 59 -12.42 -3.71 -5.38
N LEU A 60 -11.78 -3.95 -6.53
CA LEU A 60 -12.43 -4.56 -7.69
C LEU A 60 -12.93 -5.97 -7.37
N ALA A 61 -12.13 -6.79 -6.70
CA ALA A 61 -12.52 -8.13 -6.29
C ALA A 61 -13.73 -8.14 -5.33
N LEU A 62 -13.76 -7.23 -4.35
CA LEU A 62 -14.94 -7.03 -3.50
C LEU A 62 -16.17 -6.63 -4.30
N GLY A 63 -16.00 -5.73 -5.28
CA GLY A 63 -17.05 -5.34 -6.21
C GLY A 63 -17.59 -6.52 -7.02
N ILE A 64 -16.72 -7.40 -7.51
CA ILE A 64 -17.09 -8.63 -8.23
C ILE A 64 -17.88 -9.56 -7.30
N MET A 65 -17.40 -9.83 -6.07
CA MET A 65 -18.15 -10.67 -5.12
C MET A 65 -19.54 -10.13 -4.83
N SER A 66 -19.68 -8.81 -4.67
CA SER A 66 -20.98 -8.19 -4.34
C SER A 66 -22.03 -8.34 -5.43
N LYS A 67 -21.60 -8.65 -6.67
CA LYS A 67 -22.46 -8.81 -7.85
C LYS A 67 -22.44 -10.23 -8.41
N ALA A 68 -21.77 -11.18 -7.74
CA ALA A 68 -21.62 -12.53 -8.23
C ALA A 68 -22.91 -13.34 -7.99
N ASP A 69 -23.35 -14.07 -9.00
CA ASP A 69 -24.51 -14.98 -8.91
C ASP A 69 -24.27 -16.12 -7.90
N ASN A 70 -23.00 -16.49 -7.69
CA ASN A 70 -22.58 -17.47 -6.67
C ASN A 70 -21.42 -16.91 -5.82
N PRO A 71 -21.72 -16.11 -4.77
CA PRO A 71 -20.72 -15.47 -3.94
C PRO A 71 -19.77 -16.43 -3.22
N ALA A 72 -20.22 -17.66 -2.93
CA ALA A 72 -19.42 -18.67 -2.23
C ALA A 72 -18.24 -19.15 -3.09
N THR A 73 -18.51 -19.48 -4.36
CA THR A 73 -17.46 -19.90 -5.31
C THR A 73 -16.50 -18.75 -5.63
N THR A 74 -17.01 -17.54 -5.83
CA THR A 74 -16.17 -16.35 -6.09
C THR A 74 -15.26 -16.04 -4.89
N LYS A 75 -15.76 -16.15 -3.65
CA LYS A 75 -14.94 -15.97 -2.46
C LYS A 75 -13.78 -16.98 -2.42
N GLN A 76 -14.04 -18.25 -2.72
CA GLN A 76 -13.02 -19.29 -2.69
C GLN A 76 -11.90 -19.03 -3.72
N LEU A 77 -12.25 -18.66 -4.96
CA LEU A 77 -11.27 -18.28 -5.99
C LEU A 77 -10.43 -17.05 -5.58
N LEU A 78 -11.05 -16.07 -4.90
CA LEU A 78 -10.33 -14.89 -4.41
C LEU A 78 -9.39 -15.19 -3.24
N LEU A 79 -9.71 -16.19 -2.41
CA LEU A 79 -8.81 -16.70 -1.38
C LEU A 79 -7.63 -17.46 -2.01
N GLU A 80 -7.90 -18.35 -2.98
CA GLU A 80 -6.87 -19.13 -3.68
C GLU A 80 -5.90 -18.25 -4.48
N SER A 81 -6.37 -17.15 -5.04
CA SER A 81 -5.53 -16.16 -5.74
C SER A 81 -4.75 -15.22 -4.81
N GLY A 82 -4.99 -15.28 -3.49
CA GLY A 82 -4.36 -14.40 -2.50
C GLY A 82 -4.84 -12.94 -2.54
N ILE A 83 -5.91 -12.64 -3.28
CA ILE A 83 -6.51 -11.31 -3.35
C ILE A 83 -7.31 -11.02 -2.08
N ALA A 84 -8.05 -12.01 -1.60
CA ALA A 84 -8.75 -11.99 -0.32
C ALA A 84 -7.99 -12.82 0.72
N ASN A 85 -8.15 -12.47 2.00
CA ASN A 85 -7.64 -13.25 3.13
C ASN A 85 -8.82 -13.72 3.98
N ASP A 86 -8.68 -14.90 4.60
CA ASP A 86 -9.67 -15.40 5.55
C ASP A 86 -9.39 -14.75 6.92
N GLU A 87 -10.19 -13.77 7.30
CA GLU A 87 -9.99 -12.99 8.54
C GLU A 87 -10.31 -13.77 9.83
N ASN A 88 -10.76 -15.04 9.71
CA ASN A 88 -11.23 -15.89 10.82
C ASN A 88 -10.28 -17.04 11.22
N LYS A 89 -8.98 -16.98 10.89
CA LYS A 89 -7.97 -17.92 11.38
C LYS A 89 -6.82 -17.25 12.11
#